data_AF-A0A6M2E6I6-F1
#
_entry.id   AF-A0A6M2E6I6-F1
#
_cell.length_a   1.000
_cell.length_b   1.000
_cell.length_c   1.000
_cell.angle_alpha   90.00
_cell.angle_beta   90.00
_cell.angle_gamma   90.00
#
_symmetry.space_group_name_H-M   'P 1'
#
loop_
_entity.id
_entity.type
_entity.pdbx_description
1 polymer ?
#
loop_
_entity_poly.entity_id
_entity_poly.type
_entity_poly.pdbx_seq_one_letter_code
_entity_poly.pdbx_strand_id
1 'polypeptide(L)'
;MKLILEHKLSIFLFVFHLCKGNQLNQELTNFDGQLDILQVLNTSEKLWLYKESYRNWRLSHHQQNGISLTYSCLNFHKIYLSASQYNFTEQFSYGEEWQSVNCTAKIVLNDTLPHHPPKSMEIFDSRGQERELMTLQYTDSGSYQCSVFYVSSLSKAVSNDALTCEMYIRDSAVDKYPSAGCESFFTNHCAGTEFKIYSEKCKNRTLETNSL
;
A
#
# COMPACT_ATOMS: atom_id res chain seq x y z
N MET A 1 82.74 26.33 13.24
CA MET A 1 82.48 25.03 13.90
C MET A 1 81.01 24.69 13.70
N LYS A 2 80.73 23.54 13.06
CA LYS A 2 79.42 22.92 12.66
C LYS A 2 78.60 23.66 11.58
N LEU A 3 78.53 23.18 10.32
CA LEU A 3 77.78 22.03 9.72
C LEU A 3 76.25 22.24 9.79
N ILE A 4 75.60 22.72 8.72
CA ILE A 4 75.00 22.00 7.54
C ILE A 4 73.62 21.36 7.83
N LEU A 5 72.69 21.65 6.91
CA LEU A 5 71.57 20.84 6.37
C LEU A 5 70.12 21.20 6.75
N GLU A 6 69.46 21.79 5.75
CA GLU A 6 68.15 21.44 5.14
C GLU A 6 67.09 20.73 5.99
N HIS A 7 65.83 21.17 5.88
CA HIS A 7 64.81 20.39 5.14
C HIS A 7 63.49 21.16 4.95
N LYS A 8 63.01 21.10 3.72
CA LYS A 8 61.70 21.53 3.20
C LYS A 8 60.54 20.97 4.04
N LEU A 9 59.46 21.73 4.18
CA LEU A 9 58.13 21.15 4.28
C LEU A 9 57.14 21.92 3.40
N SER A 10 56.84 21.31 2.26
CA SER A 10 55.75 21.64 1.34
C SER A 10 54.47 21.04 1.89
N ILE A 11 53.41 21.83 2.09
CA ILE A 11 52.07 21.29 2.36
C ILE A 11 51.02 22.05 1.53
N PHE A 12 50.76 21.45 0.37
CA PHE A 12 49.48 21.24 -0.29
C PHE A 12 48.39 22.33 -0.22
N LEU A 13 48.21 22.97 -1.39
CA LEU A 13 46.93 23.52 -1.86
C LEU A 13 45.80 22.49 -1.64
N PHE A 14 44.93 22.74 -0.66
CA PHE A 14 43.63 22.08 -0.62
C PHE A 14 42.75 22.69 -1.72
N VAL A 15 42.74 22.02 -2.86
CA VAL A 15 41.68 22.14 -3.86
C VAL A 15 40.39 21.74 -3.16
N PHE A 16 39.54 22.71 -2.81
CA PHE A 16 38.14 22.44 -2.50
C PHE A 16 37.45 21.96 -3.78
N HIS A 17 37.59 20.67 -4.08
CA HIS A 17 36.54 19.94 -4.79
C HIS A 17 35.34 19.94 -3.84
N LEU A 18 34.51 20.96 -3.97
CA LEU A 18 33.12 20.85 -3.57
C LEU A 18 32.56 19.68 -4.38
N CYS A 19 32.54 18.50 -3.76
CA CYS A 19 31.66 17.45 -4.19
C CYS A 19 30.29 18.08 -4.33
N LYS A 20 29.82 18.21 -5.57
CA LYS A 20 28.39 18.21 -5.85
C LYS A 20 27.88 16.91 -5.24
N GLY A 21 27.42 16.99 -4.00
CA GLY A 21 26.64 15.94 -3.39
C GLY A 21 25.49 15.69 -4.35
N ASN A 22 25.47 14.51 -4.96
CA ASN A 22 24.28 14.02 -5.62
C ASN A 22 23.14 14.21 -4.62
N GLN A 23 22.10 14.94 -5.03
CA GLN A 23 20.82 14.90 -4.35
C GLN A 23 20.35 13.46 -4.43
N LEU A 24 20.64 12.70 -3.37
CA LEU A 24 19.99 11.42 -3.15
C LEU A 24 18.52 11.77 -2.90
N ASN A 25 17.72 11.37 -3.89
CA ASN A 25 16.27 11.34 -3.95
C ASN A 25 15.54 11.78 -2.68
N GLN A 26 14.71 12.81 -2.85
CA GLN A 26 13.61 13.20 -1.97
C GLN A 26 13.15 12.04 -1.08
N GLU A 27 13.44 12.18 0.21
CA GLU A 27 12.65 11.52 1.23
C GLU A 27 11.18 11.86 0.95
N LEU A 28 10.35 10.83 0.76
CA LEU A 28 8.89 10.89 0.83
C LEU A 28 8.45 11.15 2.28
N THR A 29 9.00 12.18 2.90
CA THR A 29 8.62 12.65 4.21
C THR A 29 7.39 13.53 4.06
N ASN A 30 6.26 12.94 4.39
CA ASN A 30 4.95 13.58 4.48
C ASN A 30 4.95 14.60 5.63
N PHE A 31 5.56 15.76 5.42
CA PHE A 31 5.75 16.80 6.43
C PHE A 31 4.48 17.60 6.79
N ASP A 32 3.31 17.23 6.25
CA ASP A 32 2.06 17.98 6.47
C ASP A 32 1.07 17.34 7.46
N GLY A 33 1.30 16.10 7.90
CA GLY A 33 0.36 15.39 8.79
C GLY A 33 -1.04 15.15 8.21
N GLN A 34 -1.22 15.20 6.87
CA GLN A 34 -2.56 15.14 6.25
C GLN A 34 -3.14 13.74 6.05
N LEU A 35 -2.28 12.71 5.97
CA LEU A 35 -2.75 11.35 5.71
C LEU A 35 -3.23 10.69 7.00
N ASP A 36 -4.51 10.33 7.02
CA ASP A 36 -5.17 9.63 8.12
C ASP A 36 -5.93 8.42 7.56
N ILE A 37 -5.46 7.22 7.90
CA ILE A 37 -6.09 5.98 7.45
C ILE A 37 -7.50 5.84 8.02
N LEU A 38 -7.80 6.42 9.19
CA LEU A 38 -9.13 6.35 9.77
C LEU A 38 -10.15 7.12 8.91
N GLN A 39 -9.77 8.23 8.28
CA GLN A 39 -10.67 8.96 7.36
C GLN A 39 -10.97 8.16 6.10
N VAL A 40 -9.97 7.48 5.55
CA VAL A 40 -10.13 6.61 4.38
C VAL A 40 -11.09 5.47 4.69
N LEU A 41 -10.88 4.79 5.82
CA LEU A 41 -11.66 3.64 6.27
C LEU A 41 -13.03 4.02 6.82
N ASN A 42 -13.26 5.27 7.20
CA ASN A 42 -14.55 5.74 7.72
C ASN A 42 -15.59 5.94 6.60
N THR A 43 -15.95 4.86 5.93
CA THR A 43 -17.03 4.80 4.93
C THR A 43 -17.92 3.59 5.15
N SER A 44 -19.18 3.65 4.73
CA SER A 44 -20.09 2.50 4.63
C SER A 44 -19.99 1.80 3.27
N GLU A 45 -19.29 2.41 2.31
CA GLU A 45 -19.12 1.88 0.96
C GLU A 45 -18.10 0.72 0.95
N LYS A 46 -18.17 -0.09 -0.10
CA LYS A 46 -17.09 -1.02 -0.42
C LYS A 46 -15.87 -0.24 -0.87
N LEU A 47 -14.69 -0.67 -0.41
CA LEU A 47 -13.40 -0.24 -0.95
C LEU A 47 -12.92 -1.31 -1.92
N TRP A 48 -13.05 -1.07 -3.22
CA TRP A 48 -12.63 -1.99 -4.27
C TRP A 48 -11.14 -1.89 -4.50
N LEU A 49 -10.42 -3.01 -4.48
CA LEU A 49 -9.07 -3.09 -5.01
C LEU A 49 -9.17 -2.93 -6.53
N TYR A 50 -8.74 -1.78 -7.02
CA TYR A 50 -8.81 -1.44 -8.43
C TYR A 50 -7.65 -2.04 -9.21
N LYS A 51 -6.42 -1.82 -8.71
CA LYS A 51 -5.19 -2.41 -9.24
C LYS A 51 -4.12 -2.60 -8.18
N GLU A 52 -3.21 -3.51 -8.45
CA GLU A 52 -2.03 -3.82 -7.63
C GLU A 52 -0.76 -3.86 -8.49
N SER A 53 0.42 -3.65 -7.88
CA SER A 53 1.70 -3.59 -8.61
C SER A 53 2.53 -4.87 -8.53
N TYR A 54 1.93 -5.96 -8.06
CA TYR A 54 2.62 -7.21 -7.79
C TYR A 54 1.72 -8.40 -8.08
N ARG A 55 2.34 -9.53 -8.42
CA ARG A 55 1.60 -10.78 -8.59
C ARG A 55 1.44 -11.40 -7.20
N ASN A 56 0.25 -11.26 -6.62
CA ASN A 56 0.02 -11.70 -5.25
C ASN A 56 0.24 -13.22 -5.08
N TRP A 57 0.83 -13.63 -3.96
CA TRP A 57 0.99 -15.02 -3.55
C TRP A 57 -0.36 -15.71 -3.30
N ARG A 58 -1.43 -14.93 -3.02
CA ARG A 58 -2.82 -15.41 -2.92
C ARG A 58 -3.25 -16.24 -4.14
N LEU A 59 -2.63 -16.01 -5.30
CA LEU A 59 -2.84 -16.73 -6.56
C LEU A 59 -2.30 -18.17 -6.57
N SER A 60 -1.38 -18.51 -5.67
CA SER A 60 -0.67 -19.79 -5.69
C SER A 60 -1.35 -20.92 -4.93
N HIS A 61 -2.41 -20.64 -4.17
CA HIS A 61 -3.06 -21.66 -3.31
C HIS A 61 -4.44 -22.11 -3.79
N HIS A 62 -5.09 -21.40 -4.71
CA HIS A 62 -6.29 -21.90 -5.37
C HIS A 62 -5.96 -22.49 -6.74
N GLN A 63 -5.70 -23.80 -6.74
CA GLN A 63 -5.69 -24.61 -7.95
C GLN A 63 -7.02 -25.35 -8.04
N GLN A 64 -7.84 -25.03 -9.03
CA GLN A 64 -8.97 -25.86 -9.41
C GLN A 64 -8.56 -26.65 -10.65
N ASN A 65 -8.55 -27.98 -10.55
CA ASN A 65 -8.16 -28.87 -11.66
C ASN A 65 -6.77 -28.57 -12.26
N GLY A 66 -5.81 -28.11 -11.45
CA GLY A 66 -4.45 -27.77 -11.90
C GLY A 66 -4.33 -26.43 -12.64
N ILE A 67 -5.41 -25.65 -12.74
CA ILE A 67 -5.40 -24.29 -13.28
C ILE A 67 -5.23 -23.30 -12.12
N SER A 68 -4.21 -22.44 -12.21
CA SER A 68 -4.03 -21.33 -11.26
C SER A 68 -5.11 -20.27 -11.55
N LEU A 69 -6.05 -20.14 -10.62
CA LEU A 69 -7.11 -19.13 -10.73
C LEU A 69 -6.61 -17.79 -10.22
N THR A 70 -6.91 -16.74 -10.99
CA THR A 70 -6.69 -15.35 -10.58
C THR A 70 -7.90 -14.84 -9.81
N TYR A 71 -7.67 -14.23 -8.65
CA TYR A 71 -8.75 -13.54 -7.97
C TYR A 71 -9.06 -12.23 -8.70
N SER A 72 -10.31 -11.79 -8.56
CA SER A 72 -10.82 -10.54 -9.08
C SER A 72 -11.84 -9.97 -8.11
N CYS A 73 -12.29 -8.74 -8.36
CA CYS A 73 -13.37 -8.12 -7.61
C CYS A 73 -13.15 -8.07 -6.09
N LEU A 74 -11.88 -7.94 -5.68
CA LEU A 74 -11.56 -7.84 -4.27
C LEU A 74 -12.10 -6.51 -3.72
N ASN A 75 -12.79 -6.57 -2.59
CA ASN A 75 -13.20 -5.40 -1.84
C ASN A 75 -13.19 -5.63 -0.33
N PHE A 76 -13.04 -4.53 0.40
CA PHE A 76 -13.29 -4.49 1.83
C PHE A 76 -14.65 -3.86 2.11
N HIS A 77 -15.42 -4.52 2.96
CA HIS A 77 -16.67 -4.00 3.49
C HIS A 77 -16.56 -3.82 5.01
N LYS A 78 -16.61 -2.57 5.48
CA LYS A 78 -16.46 -2.23 6.90
C LYS A 78 -17.58 -2.85 7.73
N ILE A 79 -17.21 -3.53 8.80
CA ILE A 79 -18.11 -3.95 9.88
C ILE A 79 -18.00 -2.96 11.05
N TYR A 80 -16.77 -2.64 11.46
CA TYR A 80 -16.50 -1.78 12.62
C TYR A 80 -15.19 -1.02 12.45
N LEU A 81 -15.12 0.21 12.96
CA LEU A 81 -13.90 1.01 12.98
C LEU A 81 -13.81 1.79 14.29
N SER A 82 -12.60 1.82 14.85
CA SER A 82 -12.22 2.58 16.04
C SER A 82 -10.79 3.10 15.87
N ALA A 83 -10.28 3.82 16.88
CA ALA A 83 -8.93 4.35 16.86
C ALA A 83 -7.82 3.27 16.80
N SER A 84 -8.10 2.05 17.29
CA SER A 84 -7.11 0.96 17.37
C SER A 84 -7.44 -0.25 16.52
N GLN A 85 -8.66 -0.35 15.97
CA GLN A 85 -9.12 -1.55 15.30
C GLN A 85 -10.08 -1.25 14.14
N TYR A 86 -9.93 -2.01 13.07
CA TYR A 86 -10.80 -2.04 11.90
C TYR A 86 -11.24 -3.48 11.60
N ASN A 87 -12.53 -3.77 11.72
CA ASN A 87 -13.09 -5.07 11.36
C ASN A 87 -13.85 -4.95 10.05
N PHE A 88 -13.64 -5.90 9.15
CA PHE A 88 -14.21 -5.86 7.81
C PHE A 88 -14.36 -7.25 7.24
N THR A 89 -15.20 -7.36 6.23
CA THR A 89 -15.26 -8.55 5.37
C THR A 89 -14.46 -8.26 4.11
N GLU A 90 -13.51 -9.14 3.80
CA GLU A 90 -12.83 -9.20 2.51
C GLU A 90 -13.65 -10.11 1.58
N GLN A 91 -14.12 -9.58 0.46
CA GLN A 91 -14.86 -10.33 -0.56
C GLN A 91 -14.08 -10.32 -1.86
N PHE A 92 -13.98 -11.44 -2.55
CA PHE A 92 -13.31 -11.57 -3.84
C PHE A 92 -13.83 -12.80 -4.61
N SER A 93 -13.51 -12.92 -5.89
CA SER A 93 -13.92 -14.05 -6.71
C SER A 93 -12.74 -14.76 -7.37
N TYR A 94 -12.72 -16.10 -7.33
CA TYR A 94 -11.87 -16.94 -8.18
C TYR A 94 -12.70 -17.46 -9.35
N GLY A 95 -12.53 -16.88 -10.53
CA GLY A 95 -13.44 -17.13 -11.65
C GLY A 95 -14.85 -16.67 -11.31
N GLU A 96 -15.81 -17.59 -11.22
CA GLU A 96 -17.22 -17.30 -10.90
C GLU A 96 -17.57 -17.51 -9.43
N GLU A 97 -16.69 -18.13 -8.65
CA GLU A 97 -16.93 -18.46 -7.25
C GLU A 97 -16.53 -17.29 -6.34
N TRP A 98 -17.49 -16.80 -5.56
CA TRP A 98 -17.25 -15.75 -4.56
C TRP A 98 -16.80 -16.34 -3.23
N GLN A 99 -15.83 -15.67 -2.63
CA GLN A 99 -15.32 -15.94 -1.31
C GLN A 99 -15.57 -14.71 -0.43
N SER A 100 -15.80 -14.96 0.86
CA SER A 100 -16.07 -13.94 1.85
C SER A 100 -15.38 -14.33 3.15
N VAL A 101 -14.44 -13.52 3.61
CA VAL A 101 -13.61 -13.80 4.79
C VAL A 101 -13.70 -12.63 5.74
N ASN A 102 -13.93 -12.91 7.03
CA ASN A 102 -13.85 -11.88 8.06
C ASN A 102 -12.40 -11.63 8.44
N CYS A 103 -12.01 -10.37 8.45
CA CYS A 103 -10.68 -9.90 8.77
C CYS A 103 -10.75 -8.89 9.91
N THR A 104 -9.65 -8.79 10.65
CA THR A 104 -9.44 -7.75 11.66
C THR A 104 -8.11 -7.08 11.36
N ALA A 105 -8.07 -5.76 11.40
CA ALA A 105 -6.84 -5.01 11.33
C ALA A 105 -6.61 -4.23 12.62
N LYS A 106 -5.36 -4.20 13.08
CA LYS A 106 -4.89 -3.32 14.15
C LYS A 106 -4.36 -2.04 13.54
N ILE A 107 -4.81 -0.90 14.04
CA ILE A 107 -4.28 0.40 13.62
C ILE A 107 -2.94 0.62 14.31
N VAL A 108 -1.91 0.88 13.53
CA VAL A 108 -0.55 1.13 14.03
C VAL A 108 -0.45 2.60 14.41
N LEU A 109 -0.36 2.86 15.71
CA LEU A 109 -0.13 4.19 16.25
C LEU A 109 1.36 4.49 16.25
N ASN A 110 1.73 5.74 15.92
CA ASN A 110 3.11 6.18 16.02
C ASN A 110 3.37 6.79 17.40
N ASP A 111 3.89 5.98 18.32
CA ASP A 111 4.15 6.40 19.71
C ASP A 111 5.20 7.52 19.80
N THR A 112 6.06 7.66 18.80
CA THR A 112 7.06 8.75 18.74
C THR A 112 6.47 10.08 18.28
N LEU A 113 5.27 10.04 17.68
CA LEU A 113 4.57 11.19 17.13
C LEU A 113 3.07 11.14 17.54
N PRO A 114 2.75 11.26 18.85
CA PRO A 114 1.41 11.00 19.40
C PRO A 114 0.30 11.94 18.89
N HIS A 115 0.66 13.03 18.20
CA HIS A 115 -0.28 13.95 17.58
C HIS A 115 -0.46 13.75 16.07
N HIS A 116 0.26 12.79 15.47
CA HIS A 116 0.12 12.50 14.04
C HIS A 116 -0.96 11.44 13.84
N PRO A 117 -1.86 11.62 12.85
CA PRO A 117 -2.83 10.60 12.52
C PRO A 117 -2.16 9.28 12.13
N PRO A 118 -2.77 8.13 12.45
CA PRO A 118 -2.24 6.84 12.04
C PRO A 118 -2.33 6.69 10.52
N LYS A 119 -1.32 6.05 9.94
CA LYS A 119 -1.24 5.80 8.48
C LYS A 119 -1.20 4.33 8.12
N SER A 120 -1.04 3.44 9.11
CA SER A 120 -0.77 2.03 8.86
C SER A 120 -1.71 1.13 9.63
N MET A 121 -1.94 -0.06 9.09
CA MET A 121 -2.68 -1.12 9.75
C MET A 121 -2.09 -2.50 9.45
N GLU A 122 -2.07 -3.37 10.45
CA GLU A 122 -1.69 -4.78 10.34
C GLU A 122 -2.96 -5.61 10.18
N ILE A 123 -3.09 -6.36 9.09
CA ILE A 123 -4.26 -7.19 8.79
C ILE A 123 -4.03 -8.62 9.26
N PHE A 124 -5.02 -9.16 9.97
CA PHE A 124 -5.08 -10.53 10.46
C PHE A 124 -6.27 -11.28 9.83
N ASP A 125 -6.06 -12.55 9.51
CA ASP A 125 -7.13 -13.46 9.09
C ASP A 125 -8.03 -13.87 10.28
N SER A 126 -9.10 -14.62 10.01
CA SER A 126 -10.03 -15.09 11.03
C SER A 126 -9.42 -16.03 12.08
N ARG A 127 -8.22 -16.56 11.82
CA ARG A 127 -7.44 -17.40 12.74
C ARG A 127 -6.41 -16.59 13.54
N GLY A 128 -6.38 -15.27 13.35
CA GLY A 128 -5.41 -14.37 13.98
C GLY A 128 -4.01 -14.45 13.35
N GLN A 129 -3.87 -15.08 12.17
CA GLN A 129 -2.61 -15.08 11.45
C GLN A 129 -2.43 -13.76 10.72
N GLU A 130 -1.29 -13.12 10.97
CA GLU A 130 -0.91 -11.90 10.29
C GLU A 130 -0.71 -12.14 8.80
N ARG A 131 -1.35 -11.31 7.97
CA ARG A 131 -1.28 -11.40 6.52
C ARG A 131 -0.34 -10.34 5.96
N GLU A 132 -0.65 -9.08 6.25
CA GLU A 132 -0.11 -7.93 5.53
C GLU A 132 -0.09 -6.69 6.43
N LEU A 133 0.95 -5.87 6.28
CA LEU A 133 0.99 -4.50 6.75
C LEU A 133 0.66 -3.58 5.58
N MET A 134 -0.38 -2.75 5.74
CA MET A 134 -0.76 -1.73 4.77
C MET A 134 -0.43 -0.34 5.33
N THR A 135 0.21 0.50 4.52
CA THR A 135 0.54 1.89 4.88
C THR A 135 0.00 2.84 3.82
N LEU A 136 -0.86 3.78 4.21
CA LEU A 136 -1.43 4.79 3.34
C LEU A 136 -0.36 5.76 2.85
N GLN A 137 -0.24 5.90 1.53
CA GLN A 137 0.75 6.77 0.89
C GLN A 137 0.11 7.90 0.08
N TYR A 138 -1.11 7.70 -0.39
CA TYR A 138 -1.86 8.72 -1.10
C TYR A 138 -3.35 8.53 -0.86
N THR A 139 -4.09 9.62 -0.76
CA THR A 139 -5.55 9.62 -0.88
C THR A 139 -6.00 10.94 -1.48
N ASP A 140 -7.09 10.92 -2.24
CA ASP A 140 -7.67 12.15 -2.76
C ASP A 140 -8.13 13.05 -1.61
N SER A 141 -7.58 14.26 -1.54
CA SER A 141 -7.88 15.21 -0.47
C SER A 141 -9.38 15.51 -0.36
N GLY A 142 -9.90 15.45 0.86
CA GLY A 142 -11.29 15.73 1.22
C GLY A 142 -12.32 14.67 0.80
N SER A 143 -12.18 14.06 -0.39
CA SER A 143 -13.15 13.08 -0.89
C SER A 143 -12.83 11.64 -0.49
N TYR A 144 -11.54 11.32 -0.32
CA TYR A 144 -11.03 9.98 -0.02
C TYR A 144 -11.52 8.88 -0.99
N GLN A 145 -11.90 9.28 -2.21
CA GLN A 145 -12.53 8.38 -3.18
C GLN A 145 -11.52 7.40 -3.78
N CYS A 146 -10.26 7.81 -3.94
CA CYS A 146 -9.15 6.95 -4.32
C CYS A 146 -8.04 6.99 -3.26
N SER A 147 -7.46 5.84 -2.93
CA SER A 147 -6.34 5.72 -1.99
C SER A 147 -5.32 4.71 -2.48
N VAL A 148 -4.04 4.98 -2.27
CA VAL A 148 -2.94 4.07 -2.59
C VAL A 148 -2.21 3.70 -1.31
N PHE A 149 -2.01 2.41 -1.12
CA PHE A 149 -1.29 1.82 0.00
C PHE A 149 -0.02 1.14 -0.48
N TYR A 150 1.05 1.27 0.30
CA TYR A 150 2.12 0.29 0.27
C TYR A 150 1.71 -0.92 1.08
N VAL A 151 2.01 -2.10 0.56
CA VAL A 151 1.70 -3.38 1.17
C VAL A 151 3.00 -4.13 1.37
N SER A 152 3.21 -4.67 2.57
CA SER A 152 4.31 -5.57 2.86
C SER A 152 3.76 -6.85 3.48
N SER A 153 4.10 -7.99 2.87
CA SER A 153 3.79 -9.30 3.44
C SER A 153 4.82 -9.62 4.51
N LEU A 154 4.39 -9.69 5.77
CA LEU A 154 5.28 -9.90 6.91
C LEU A 154 5.82 -11.34 7.00
N SER A 155 5.31 -12.25 6.16
CA SER A 155 5.79 -13.64 6.04
C SER A 155 6.94 -13.82 5.03
N LYS A 156 7.30 -12.79 4.26
CA LYS A 156 8.43 -12.87 3.31
C LYS A 156 9.70 -12.34 3.96
N ALA A 157 10.64 -13.24 4.21
CA ALA A 157 12.02 -12.91 4.54
C ALA A 157 12.58 -11.93 3.49
N VAL A 158 12.90 -10.73 3.96
CA VAL A 158 13.73 -9.68 3.36
C VAL A 158 14.37 -10.10 2.02
N SER A 159 13.65 -9.94 0.92
CA SER A 159 14.21 -10.04 -0.42
C SER A 159 13.87 -8.76 -1.18
N ASN A 160 14.76 -7.79 -1.09
CA ASN A 160 14.92 -6.60 -1.93
C ASN A 160 13.61 -5.89 -2.39
N ASP A 161 13.13 -4.98 -1.53
CA ASP A 161 12.86 -3.56 -1.80
C ASP A 161 12.01 -3.11 -2.99
N ALA A 162 11.19 -3.97 -3.60
CA ALA A 162 10.08 -3.47 -4.42
C ALA A 162 8.88 -3.16 -3.51
N LEU A 163 8.64 -1.88 -3.24
CA LEU A 163 7.43 -1.41 -2.57
C LEU A 163 6.22 -1.80 -3.43
N THR A 164 5.50 -2.83 -2.99
CA THR A 164 4.30 -3.28 -3.67
C THR A 164 3.13 -2.41 -3.27
N CYS A 165 2.32 -2.01 -4.25
CA CYS A 165 1.20 -1.11 -4.04
C CYS A 165 -0.14 -1.76 -4.31
N GLU A 166 -1.15 -1.23 -3.64
CA GLU A 166 -2.56 -1.47 -3.90
C GLU A 166 -3.32 -0.16 -3.97
N MET A 167 -4.13 -0.01 -5.02
CA MET A 167 -5.01 1.14 -5.21
C MET A 167 -6.44 0.73 -4.91
N TYR A 168 -7.07 1.44 -3.97
CA TYR A 168 -8.45 1.24 -3.57
C TYR A 168 -9.33 2.41 -3.98
N ILE A 169 -10.52 2.11 -4.49
CA ILE A 169 -11.53 3.10 -4.86
C ILE A 169 -12.87 2.78 -4.19
N ARG A 170 -13.54 3.82 -3.68
CA ARG A 170 -14.89 3.70 -3.10
C ARG A 170 -15.93 3.29 -4.13
N ASP A 171 -16.94 2.53 -3.69
CA ASP A 171 -18.00 2.01 -4.57
C ASP A 171 -18.69 3.10 -5.42
N SER A 172 -19.05 4.25 -4.85
CA SER A 172 -19.68 5.34 -5.62
C SER A 172 -18.80 5.93 -6.72
N ALA A 173 -17.48 5.75 -6.63
CA ALA A 173 -16.48 6.39 -7.47
C ALA A 173 -15.89 5.46 -8.53
N VAL A 174 -15.86 4.15 -8.28
CA VAL A 174 -15.05 3.17 -9.05
C VAL A 174 -15.32 3.12 -10.56
N ASP A 175 -16.49 3.53 -11.03
CA ASP A 175 -16.81 3.53 -12.47
C ASP A 175 -16.21 4.73 -13.23
N LYS A 176 -15.80 5.79 -12.52
CA LYS A 176 -15.27 7.04 -13.10
C LYS A 176 -13.79 7.28 -12.75
N TYR A 177 -13.20 6.36 -12.01
CA TYR A 177 -11.90 6.49 -11.38
C TYR A 177 -10.88 5.53 -12.01
N PRO A 178 -9.57 5.66 -11.76
CA PRO A 178 -8.91 6.50 -10.75
C PRO A 178 -8.89 7.99 -11.07
N SER A 179 -8.76 8.82 -10.03
CA SER A 179 -8.45 10.24 -10.22
C SER A 179 -7.06 10.40 -10.83
N ALA A 180 -6.81 11.53 -11.50
CA ALA A 180 -5.49 11.81 -12.07
C ALA A 180 -4.36 11.80 -11.01
N GLY A 181 -4.65 12.26 -9.79
CA GLY A 181 -3.68 12.26 -8.70
C GLY A 181 -3.37 10.85 -8.20
N CYS A 182 -4.39 10.00 -8.02
CA CYS A 182 -4.21 8.62 -7.59
C CYS A 182 -3.44 7.80 -8.63
N GLU A 183 -3.79 7.99 -9.91
CA GLU A 183 -3.11 7.34 -11.03
C GLU A 183 -1.65 7.80 -11.13
N SER A 184 -1.40 9.11 -11.08
CA SER A 184 -0.06 9.66 -11.12
C SER A 184 0.78 9.18 -9.94
N PHE A 185 0.21 9.11 -8.74
CA PHE A 185 0.94 8.60 -7.58
C PHE A 185 1.33 7.14 -7.80
N PHE A 186 0.37 6.30 -8.21
CA PHE A 186 0.61 4.88 -8.42
C PHE A 186 1.70 4.64 -9.46
N THR A 187 1.59 5.25 -10.65
CA THR A 187 2.57 5.06 -11.73
C THR A 187 3.97 5.53 -11.35
N ASN A 188 4.10 6.61 -10.56
CA ASN A 188 5.40 7.18 -10.22
C ASN A 188 6.08 6.50 -9.02
N HIS A 189 5.31 5.88 -8.12
CA HIS A 189 5.81 5.41 -6.83
C HIS A 189 5.67 3.89 -6.61
N CYS A 190 4.95 3.19 -7.47
CA CYS A 190 4.73 1.75 -7.34
C CYS A 190 5.58 0.98 -8.33
N ALA A 191 6.49 0.16 -7.81
CA ALA A 191 7.32 -0.71 -8.64
C ALA A 191 6.57 -2.00 -9.00
N GLY A 192 6.92 -2.58 -10.14
CA GLY A 192 6.44 -3.89 -10.58
C GLY A 192 5.46 -3.84 -11.74
N THR A 193 4.78 -4.96 -11.98
CA THR A 193 3.78 -5.10 -13.05
C THR A 193 2.42 -4.73 -12.49
N GLU A 194 1.69 -3.87 -13.21
CA GLU A 194 0.32 -3.53 -12.84
C GLU A 194 -0.65 -4.67 -13.19
N PHE A 195 -1.50 -5.04 -12.24
CA PHE A 195 -2.59 -5.99 -12.41
C PHE A 195 -3.91 -5.31 -12.06
N LYS A 196 -4.83 -5.27 -13.02
CA LYS A 196 -6.18 -4.74 -12.80
C LYS A 196 -7.05 -5.80 -12.15
N ILE A 197 -7.54 -5.52 -10.94
CA ILE A 197 -8.32 -6.46 -10.12
C ILE A 197 -9.82 -6.17 -10.23
N TYR A 198 -10.20 -4.89 -10.36
CA TYR A 198 -11.58 -4.47 -10.58
C TYR A 198 -11.96 -4.47 -12.06
N SER A 199 -13.20 -4.88 -12.33
CA SER A 199 -13.89 -4.65 -13.60
C SER A 199 -15.34 -4.27 -13.34
N GLU A 200 -16.03 -3.68 -14.32
CA GLU A 200 -17.44 -3.28 -14.20
C GLU A 200 -18.37 -4.45 -13.83
N LYS A 201 -17.97 -5.69 -14.14
CA LYS A 201 -18.71 -6.90 -13.75
C LYS A 201 -18.77 -7.13 -12.24
N CYS A 202 -17.86 -6.53 -11.47
CA CYS A 202 -17.78 -6.69 -10.02
C CYS A 202 -18.97 -6.08 -9.28
N LYS A 203 -19.51 -4.95 -9.78
CA LYS A 203 -20.71 -4.31 -9.21
C LYS A 203 -22.00 -5.03 -9.56
N ASN A 204 -22.07 -5.54 -10.80
CA ASN A 204 -23.29 -6.08 -11.36
C ASN A 204 -23.71 -7.45 -10.78
N ARG A 205 -22.91 -8.04 -9.88
CA ARG A 205 -23.30 -9.24 -9.12
C ARG A 205 -23.87 -8.85 -7.75
N THR A 206 -24.98 -8.12 -7.78
CA THR A 206 -25.92 -8.06 -6.67
C THR A 206 -27.16 -8.85 -7.10
N LEU A 207 -27.57 -9.86 -6.31
CA LEU A 207 -28.83 -10.63 -6.42
C LEU A 207 -28.86 -11.90 -7.31
N GLU A 208 -28.02 -12.91 -7.01
CA GLU A 208 -28.39 -14.33 -7.24
C GLU A 208 -28.53 -15.08 -5.89
N THR A 209 -29.16 -14.44 -4.92
CA THR A 209 -29.58 -15.08 -3.66
C THR A 209 -31.10 -15.11 -3.53
N ASN A 210 -31.83 -15.43 -4.59
CA ASN A 210 -33.24 -15.83 -4.52
C ASN A 210 -33.68 -16.63 -5.77
N SER A 211 -33.43 -17.94 -5.76
CA SER A 211 -34.31 -18.92 -6.42
C SER A 211 -33.88 -20.33 -6.00
N LEU A 212 -34.29 -20.71 -4.79
CA LEU A 212 -34.60 -22.10 -4.44
C LEU A 212 -35.98 -22.44 -5.01
#